data_AF-A0AAW5ZL35-F1
#
_entry.id   AF-A0AAW5ZL35-F1
#
_cell.length_a   1.000
_cell.length_b   1.000
_cell.length_c   1.000
_cell.angle_alpha   90.00
_cell.angle_beta   90.00
_cell.angle_gamma   90.00
#
_symmetry.space_group_name_H-M   'P 1'
#
loop_
_entity.id
_entity.type
_entity.pdbx_description
1 polymer ?
#
loop_
_entity_poly.entity_id
_entity_poly.type
_entity_poly.pdbx_seq_one_letter_code
_entity_poly.pdbx_strand_id
1 'polypeptide(L)'
;MVMNQAARMFRHLKHIVMPHRHVRRPFSGTTLRAIEDAIARCEATHAGQLCFAIESTLGWAALLEGTTPRERALEVFSNLRVWDTEHNNGVLIYVLLADRCVEIVADRGISSRVPAEAWETLCRDMEAAFKAGDFKRGALAGIEAIGRLLSQHFPAPQDGVTELPARPVMLDGGSARR
;
A
#
# COMPACT_ATOMS: atom_id res chain seq x y z
N MET A 1 -27.11 0.05 -17.07
CA MET A 1 -25.78 0.03 -17.70
C MET A 1 -25.47 1.36 -18.42
N VAL A 2 -25.58 2.52 -17.73
CA VAL A 2 -25.27 3.85 -18.34
C VAL A 2 -24.44 4.76 -17.40
N MET A 3 -24.26 4.41 -16.12
CA MET A 3 -23.51 5.25 -15.16
C MET A 3 -21.97 5.11 -15.23
N ASN A 4 -21.41 4.25 -16.11
CA ASN A 4 -19.99 3.83 -16.04
C ASN A 4 -19.04 4.49 -17.08
N GLN A 5 -19.55 5.27 -18.04
CA GLN A 5 -18.74 5.95 -19.05
C GLN A 5 -18.10 7.25 -18.52
N ALA A 6 -18.87 8.05 -17.78
CA ALA A 6 -18.38 9.31 -17.21
C ALA A 6 -17.30 9.08 -16.13
N ALA A 7 -17.51 8.14 -15.21
CA ALA A 7 -16.54 7.81 -14.16
C ALA A 7 -15.19 7.30 -14.72
N ARG A 8 -15.23 6.47 -15.78
CA ARG A 8 -14.02 6.06 -16.53
C ARG A 8 -13.33 7.25 -17.17
N MET A 9 -14.08 8.11 -17.88
CA MET A 9 -13.51 9.27 -18.58
C MET A 9 -12.86 10.27 -17.61
N PHE A 10 -13.47 10.53 -16.45
CA PHE A 10 -12.90 11.35 -15.39
C PHE A 10 -11.67 10.71 -14.73
N ARG A 11 -11.65 9.38 -14.56
CA ARG A 11 -10.47 8.65 -14.08
C ARG A 11 -9.30 8.81 -15.05
N HIS A 12 -9.52 8.58 -16.35
CA HIS A 12 -8.50 8.79 -17.38
C HIS A 12 -7.97 10.24 -17.37
N LEU A 13 -8.86 11.23 -17.27
CA LEU A 13 -8.48 12.65 -17.22
C LEU A 13 -7.63 12.98 -15.97
N LYS A 14 -7.93 12.38 -14.80
CA LYS A 14 -7.17 12.57 -13.55
C LYS A 14 -5.72 12.08 -13.69
N HIS A 15 -5.49 10.99 -14.41
CA HIS A 15 -4.15 10.46 -14.65
C HIS A 15 -3.39 11.18 -15.79
N ILE A 16 -4.09 11.81 -16.72
CA ILE A 16 -3.49 12.56 -17.86
C ILE A 16 -3.22 14.02 -17.52
N VAL A 17 -4.12 14.68 -16.77
CA VAL A 17 -4.11 16.14 -16.53
C VAL A 17 -3.40 16.51 -15.22
N MET A 18 -3.11 15.55 -14.33
CA MET A 18 -2.33 15.85 -13.13
C MET A 18 -0.86 16.12 -13.50
N PRO A 19 -0.32 17.33 -13.24
CA PRO A 19 1.09 17.57 -13.45
C PRO A 19 1.88 16.75 -12.43
N HIS A 20 2.88 15.99 -12.90
CA HIS A 20 3.81 15.17 -12.09
C HIS A 20 4.38 15.85 -10.82
N ARG A 21 4.33 17.19 -10.73
CA ARG A 21 4.78 17.98 -9.58
C ARG A 21 3.83 17.97 -8.37
N HIS A 22 2.53 17.70 -8.54
CA HIS A 22 1.56 17.70 -7.43
C HIS A 22 1.50 16.37 -6.67
N VAL A 23 1.97 15.28 -7.29
CA VAL A 23 1.90 13.92 -6.73
C VAL A 23 3.17 13.54 -5.94
N ARG A 24 4.30 14.25 -6.14
CA ARG A 24 5.56 14.00 -5.41
C ARG A 24 5.71 14.69 -4.06
N ARG A 25 4.86 15.67 -3.74
CA ARG A 25 4.94 16.40 -2.44
C ARG A 25 4.44 15.63 -1.21
N PRO A 26 3.37 14.81 -1.27
CA PRO A 26 2.81 14.15 -0.09
C PRO A 26 3.79 13.23 0.64
N PHE A 27 4.58 12.47 -0.12
CA PHE A 27 5.59 11.55 0.39
C PHE A 27 6.99 12.14 0.15
N SER A 28 7.27 13.26 0.83
CA SER A 28 8.63 13.83 0.90
C SER A 28 9.62 12.84 1.52
N GLY A 29 10.93 13.08 1.35
CA GLY A 29 11.97 12.24 1.97
C GLY A 29 11.85 12.11 3.49
N THR A 30 11.35 13.15 4.18
CA THR A 30 11.07 13.11 5.63
C THR A 30 9.88 12.20 5.98
N THR A 31 8.85 12.18 5.13
CA THR A 31 7.71 11.28 5.30
C THR A 31 8.10 9.83 5.01
N LEU A 32 8.87 9.59 3.94
CA LEU A 32 9.36 8.26 3.59
C LEU A 32 10.22 7.65 4.71
N ARG A 33 11.16 8.43 5.29
CA ARG A 33 11.93 7.99 6.45
C ARG A 33 11.05 7.68 7.66
N ALA A 34 10.06 8.53 7.94
CA ALA A 34 9.14 8.27 9.06
C ALA A 34 8.33 6.98 8.86
N ILE A 35 7.98 6.63 7.63
CA ILE A 35 7.30 5.38 7.28
C ILE A 35 8.27 4.20 7.45
N GLU A 36 9.50 4.31 6.96
CA GLU A 36 10.56 3.30 7.16
C GLU A 36 10.80 3.02 8.65
N ASP A 37 10.97 4.07 9.47
CA ASP A 37 11.13 3.97 10.92
C ASP A 37 9.88 3.37 11.61
N ALA A 38 8.69 3.63 11.07
CA ALA A 38 7.46 3.06 11.59
C ALA A 38 7.32 1.57 11.27
N ILE A 39 7.68 1.15 10.06
CA ILE A 39 7.68 -0.26 9.64
C ILE A 39 8.67 -1.04 10.50
N ALA A 40 9.92 -0.58 10.63
CA ALA A 40 10.94 -1.26 11.42
C ALA A 40 10.52 -1.44 12.89
N ARG A 41 9.90 -0.41 13.50
CA ARG A 41 9.37 -0.52 14.87
C ARG A 41 8.16 -1.45 14.97
N CYS A 42 7.31 -1.45 13.95
CA CYS A 42 6.12 -2.29 13.88
C CYS A 42 6.52 -3.78 13.83
N GLU A 43 7.44 -4.13 12.94
CA GLU A 43 7.94 -5.50 12.75
C GLU A 43 8.69 -6.05 13.97
N ALA A 44 9.23 -5.19 14.84
CA ALA A 44 9.80 -5.63 16.12
C ALA A 44 8.76 -6.20 17.11
N THR A 45 7.45 -6.02 16.84
CA THR A 45 6.36 -6.40 17.75
C THR A 45 5.56 -7.62 17.31
N HIS A 46 5.83 -8.14 16.10
CA HIS A 46 5.09 -9.26 15.49
C HIS A 46 5.93 -9.95 14.42
N ALA A 47 5.58 -11.16 14.01
CA ALA A 47 6.32 -11.88 12.97
C ALA A 47 6.07 -11.38 11.54
N GLY A 48 4.97 -10.67 11.28
CA GLY A 48 4.63 -10.21 9.92
C GLY A 48 5.63 -9.19 9.35
N GLN A 49 5.75 -9.17 8.02
CA GLN A 49 6.65 -8.29 7.26
C GLN A 49 5.82 -7.30 6.42
N LEU A 50 6.10 -6.01 6.52
CA LEU A 50 5.35 -4.96 5.84
C LEU A 50 6.14 -4.40 4.66
N CYS A 51 5.47 -4.31 3.51
CA CYS A 51 5.94 -3.57 2.35
C CYS A 51 5.00 -2.38 2.11
N PHE A 52 5.56 -1.16 2.04
CA PHE A 52 4.78 0.03 1.71
C PHE A 52 5.13 0.51 0.30
N ALA A 53 4.18 0.42 -0.63
CA ALA A 53 4.38 0.80 -2.02
C ALA A 53 3.50 1.99 -2.40
N ILE A 54 4.10 3.00 -3.03
CA ILE A 54 3.45 4.23 -3.44
C ILE A 54 3.54 4.35 -4.95
N GLU A 55 2.40 4.35 -5.63
CA GLU A 55 2.31 4.60 -7.07
C GLU A 55 1.61 5.93 -7.32
N SER A 56 2.25 6.78 -8.11
CA SER A 56 1.73 8.13 -8.39
C SER A 56 0.47 8.06 -9.25
N THR A 57 0.53 7.30 -10.35
CA THR A 57 -0.51 7.16 -11.36
C THR A 57 -0.38 5.77 -11.98
N LEU A 58 -1.50 5.19 -12.43
CA LEU A 58 -1.44 4.01 -13.29
C LEU A 58 -0.83 4.37 -14.65
N GLY A 59 -0.17 3.39 -15.25
CA GLY A 59 0.31 3.50 -16.62
C GLY A 59 -0.84 3.52 -17.63
N TRP A 60 -0.57 4.11 -18.80
CA TRP A 60 -1.58 4.25 -19.85
C TRP A 60 -2.20 2.91 -20.28
N ALA A 61 -1.41 1.85 -20.42
CA ALA A 61 -1.90 0.52 -20.77
C ALA A 61 -2.89 -0.02 -19.72
N ALA A 62 -2.51 0.02 -18.43
CA ALA A 62 -3.38 -0.39 -17.32
C ALA A 62 -4.68 0.44 -17.26
N LEU A 63 -4.62 1.73 -17.60
CA LEU A 63 -5.81 2.55 -17.71
C LEU A 63 -6.73 2.09 -18.85
N LEU A 64 -6.20 1.80 -20.03
CA LEU A 64 -6.99 1.32 -21.17
C LEU A 64 -7.63 -0.04 -20.89
N GLU A 65 -6.91 -0.94 -20.22
CA GLU A 65 -7.41 -2.25 -19.79
C GLU A 65 -8.45 -2.15 -18.68
N GLY A 66 -8.56 -0.99 -18.03
CA GLY A 66 -9.53 -0.76 -16.96
C GLY A 66 -9.08 -1.33 -15.62
N THR A 67 -7.78 -1.57 -15.43
CA THR A 67 -7.20 -2.13 -14.21
C THR A 67 -7.70 -1.37 -12.97
N THR A 68 -8.22 -2.14 -12.03
CA THR A 68 -8.66 -1.64 -10.72
C THR A 68 -7.46 -1.44 -9.79
N PRO A 69 -7.57 -0.58 -8.76
CA PRO A 69 -6.52 -0.46 -7.75
C PRO A 69 -6.20 -1.81 -7.08
N ARG A 70 -7.21 -2.65 -6.84
CA ARG A 70 -7.04 -3.99 -6.28
C ARG A 70 -6.21 -4.91 -7.17
N GLU A 71 -6.55 -5.01 -8.45
CA GLU A 71 -5.77 -5.81 -9.42
C GLU A 71 -4.32 -5.32 -9.47
N ARG A 72 -4.12 -4.00 -9.51
CA ARG A 72 -2.78 -3.42 -9.49
C ARG A 72 -2.02 -3.74 -8.21
N ALA A 73 -2.67 -3.69 -7.04
CA ALA A 73 -2.05 -4.05 -5.78
C ALA A 73 -1.59 -5.52 -5.76
N LEU A 74 -2.38 -6.44 -6.34
CA LEU A 74 -2.00 -7.86 -6.48
C LEU A 74 -0.79 -8.05 -7.41
N GLU A 75 -0.73 -7.30 -8.52
CA GLU A 75 0.45 -7.28 -9.40
C GLU A 75 1.69 -6.78 -8.66
N VAL A 76 1.57 -5.68 -7.91
CA VAL A 76 2.67 -5.10 -7.14
C VAL A 76 3.15 -6.06 -6.05
N PHE A 77 2.21 -6.70 -5.35
CA PHE A 77 2.52 -7.72 -4.33
C PHE A 77 3.35 -8.86 -4.92
N SER A 78 2.99 -9.33 -6.11
CA SER A 78 3.72 -10.36 -6.84
C SER A 78 5.09 -9.88 -7.33
N ASN A 79 5.15 -8.68 -7.92
CA ASN A 79 6.36 -8.10 -8.52
C ASN A 79 7.43 -7.76 -7.48
N LEU A 80 7.01 -7.23 -6.32
CA LEU A 80 7.89 -6.94 -5.20
C LEU A 80 8.18 -8.18 -4.33
N ARG A 81 7.61 -9.34 -4.70
CA ARG A 81 7.80 -10.62 -4.00
C ARG A 81 7.49 -10.53 -2.50
N VAL A 82 6.43 -9.80 -2.14
CA VAL A 82 6.02 -9.65 -0.73
C VAL A 82 5.58 -10.98 -0.13
N TRP A 83 5.19 -11.95 -0.97
CA TRP A 83 4.88 -13.32 -0.57
C TRP A 83 6.10 -14.21 -0.30
N ASP A 84 7.30 -13.79 -0.71
CA ASP A 84 8.53 -14.58 -0.60
C ASP A 84 9.11 -14.43 0.82
N THR A 85 8.31 -14.84 1.80
CA THR A 85 8.64 -14.89 3.22
C THR A 85 8.53 -16.34 3.71
N GLU A 86 9.43 -16.76 4.59
CA GLU A 86 9.49 -18.14 5.10
C GLU A 86 8.16 -18.59 5.71
N HIS A 87 7.43 -17.65 6.32
CA HIS A 87 6.20 -17.93 7.04
C HIS A 87 4.92 -17.45 6.34
N ASN A 88 4.99 -17.06 5.05
CA ASN A 88 3.86 -16.51 4.29
C ASN A 88 3.14 -15.39 5.07
N ASN A 89 3.91 -14.46 5.62
CA ASN A 89 3.48 -13.43 6.57
C ASN A 89 3.76 -12.00 6.05
N GLY A 90 3.88 -11.86 4.73
CA GLY A 90 4.00 -10.57 4.07
C GLY A 90 2.67 -9.82 3.97
N VAL A 91 2.73 -8.49 4.14
CA VAL A 91 1.61 -7.55 3.95
C VAL A 91 2.08 -6.38 3.10
N LEU A 92 1.44 -6.18 1.94
CA LEU A 92 1.60 -4.98 1.14
C LEU A 92 0.54 -3.95 1.52
N ILE A 93 1.00 -2.72 1.76
CA ILE A 93 0.19 -1.51 1.81
C ILE A 93 0.47 -0.75 0.52
N TYR A 94 -0.49 -0.78 -0.41
CA TYR A 94 -0.38 -0.13 -1.72
C TYR A 94 -1.19 1.17 -1.73
N VAL A 95 -0.54 2.27 -2.10
CA VAL A 95 -1.15 3.60 -2.19
C VAL A 95 -1.11 4.09 -3.63
N LEU A 96 -2.28 4.20 -4.26
CA LEU A 96 -2.43 4.83 -5.57
C LEU A 96 -2.84 6.30 -5.38
N LEU A 97 -1.86 7.19 -5.46
CA LEU A 97 -2.02 8.61 -5.12
C LEU A 97 -3.04 9.33 -6.00
N ALA A 98 -2.97 9.10 -7.32
CA ALA A 98 -3.90 9.71 -8.25
C ALA A 98 -5.33 9.36 -7.89
N ASP A 99 -5.64 8.12 -7.48
CA ASP A 99 -6.99 7.72 -7.09
C ASP A 99 -7.31 8.01 -5.61
N ARG A 100 -6.29 8.34 -4.80
CA ARG A 100 -6.37 8.40 -3.32
C ARG A 100 -6.95 7.11 -2.74
N CYS A 101 -6.56 5.99 -3.35
CA CYS A 101 -7.01 4.67 -2.98
C CYS A 101 -5.89 3.95 -2.22
N VAL A 102 -6.29 3.19 -1.20
CA VAL A 102 -5.39 2.31 -0.44
C VAL A 102 -5.88 0.88 -0.56
N GLU A 103 -4.98 -0.02 -0.89
CA GLU A 103 -5.22 -1.46 -0.94
C GLU A 103 -4.24 -2.16 -0.01
N ILE A 104 -4.77 -3.04 0.85
CA ILE A 104 -3.95 -3.90 1.68
C ILE A 104 -4.07 -5.34 1.15
N VAL A 105 -2.93 -5.94 0.83
CA VAL A 105 -2.82 -7.31 0.34
C VAL A 105 -1.97 -8.10 1.33
N ALA A 106 -2.57 -9.08 1.97
CA ALA A 106 -1.87 -9.97 2.90
C ALA A 106 -1.69 -11.35 2.27
N ASP A 107 -0.57 -11.99 2.60
CA ASP A 107 -0.30 -13.37 2.19
C ASP A 107 -1.25 -14.38 2.87
N ARG A 108 -1.22 -15.62 2.40
CA ARG A 108 -2.09 -16.73 2.83
C ARG A 108 -2.01 -17.03 4.33
N GLY A 109 -0.81 -16.94 4.91
CA GLY A 109 -0.62 -17.15 6.35
C GLY A 109 -1.43 -16.14 7.18
N ILE A 110 -1.40 -14.87 6.79
CA ILE A 110 -2.11 -13.79 7.47
C ILE A 110 -3.60 -13.76 7.12
N SER A 111 -3.95 -13.87 5.84
CA SER A 111 -5.35 -13.82 5.39
C SER A 111 -6.21 -14.94 5.95
N SER A 112 -5.61 -16.08 6.33
CA SER A 112 -6.33 -17.16 7.01
C SER A 112 -6.75 -16.84 8.46
N ARG A 113 -6.13 -15.84 9.10
CA ARG A 113 -6.35 -15.49 10.52
C ARG A 113 -7.05 -14.15 10.72
N VAL A 114 -6.94 -13.26 9.74
CA VAL A 114 -7.47 -11.90 9.84
C VAL A 114 -8.60 -11.71 8.82
N PRO A 115 -9.81 -11.34 9.28
CA PRO A 115 -10.97 -11.17 8.41
C PRO A 115 -10.80 -10.00 7.44
N ALA A 116 -11.43 -10.10 6.26
CA ALA A 116 -11.33 -9.11 5.19
C ALA A 116 -11.78 -7.70 5.63
N GLU A 117 -12.81 -7.65 6.47
CA GLU A 117 -13.44 -6.44 6.98
C GLU A 117 -12.48 -5.59 7.83
N ALA A 118 -11.51 -6.23 8.49
CA ALA A 118 -10.47 -5.52 9.24
C ALA A 118 -9.56 -4.73 8.30
N TRP A 119 -9.13 -5.35 7.18
CA TRP A 119 -8.32 -4.69 6.16
C TRP A 119 -9.07 -3.55 5.47
N GLU A 120 -10.34 -3.77 5.11
CA GLU A 120 -11.18 -2.72 4.51
C GLU A 120 -11.33 -1.50 5.41
N THR A 121 -11.47 -1.71 6.72
CA THR A 121 -11.56 -0.61 7.69
C THR A 121 -10.27 0.19 7.74
N LEU A 122 -9.12 -0.49 7.78
CA LEU A 122 -7.80 0.16 7.75
C LEU A 122 -7.59 0.96 6.45
N CYS A 123 -7.96 0.40 5.30
CA CYS A 123 -7.92 1.13 4.03
C CYS A 123 -8.76 2.42 4.10
N ARG A 124 -10.01 2.33 4.57
CA ARG A 124 -10.91 3.50 4.67
C ARG A 124 -10.35 4.60 5.56
N ASP A 125 -9.76 4.25 6.70
CA ASP A 125 -9.19 5.21 7.64
C ASP A 125 -7.98 5.95 7.03
N MET A 126 -7.09 5.21 6.35
CA MET A 126 -5.96 5.79 5.64
C MET A 126 -6.43 6.69 4.49
N GLU A 127 -7.40 6.24 3.69
CA GLU A 127 -7.99 7.02 2.61
C GLU A 127 -8.65 8.30 3.11
N ALA A 128 -9.32 8.27 4.26
CA ALA A 128 -9.92 9.46 4.87
C ALA A 128 -8.85 10.49 5.23
N ALA A 129 -7.74 10.07 5.85
CA ALA A 129 -6.61 10.95 6.13
C ALA A 129 -5.99 11.52 4.84
N PHE A 130 -5.84 10.70 3.80
CA PHE A 130 -5.28 11.13 2.52
C PHE A 130 -6.20 12.11 1.77
N LYS A 131 -7.51 11.93 1.87
CA LYS A 131 -8.51 12.88 1.35
C LYS A 131 -8.43 14.23 2.06
N ALA A 132 -8.11 14.24 3.36
CA ALA A 132 -7.85 15.44 4.15
C ALA A 132 -6.46 16.06 3.91
N GLY A 133 -5.59 15.43 3.11
CA GLY A 133 -4.23 15.88 2.82
C GLY A 133 -3.19 15.52 3.89
N ASP A 134 -3.58 14.75 4.91
CA ASP A 134 -2.69 14.35 6.00
C ASP A 134 -2.04 12.98 5.74
N PHE A 135 -1.22 12.93 4.68
CA PHE A 135 -0.60 11.69 4.19
C PHE A 135 0.35 11.05 5.20
N LYS A 136 1.20 11.86 5.85
CA LYS A 136 2.15 11.36 6.83
C LYS A 136 1.40 10.73 8.01
N ARG A 137 0.44 11.44 8.62
CA ARG A 137 -0.32 10.89 9.74
C ARG A 137 -1.11 9.65 9.33
N GLY A 138 -1.79 9.70 8.17
CA GLY A 138 -2.56 8.56 7.65
C GLY A 138 -1.71 7.31 7.46
N ALA A 139 -0.52 7.45 6.87
CA ALA A 139 0.41 6.34 6.66
C ALA A 139 0.89 5.76 8.00
N LEU A 140 1.34 6.61 8.93
CA LEU A 140 1.85 6.17 10.22
C LEU A 140 0.77 5.49 11.08
N ALA A 141 -0.44 6.06 11.12
CA ALA A 141 -1.56 5.49 11.85
C ALA A 141 -1.99 4.14 11.26
N GLY A 142 -1.98 4.01 9.92
CA GLY A 142 -2.27 2.75 9.24
C GLY A 142 -1.26 1.66 9.59
N ILE A 143 0.04 1.96 9.51
CA ILE A 143 1.12 1.02 9.88
C ILE A 143 0.97 0.58 11.33
N GLU A 144 0.75 1.51 12.25
CA GLU A 144 0.57 1.20 13.67
C GLU A 144 -0.65 0.32 13.93
N ALA A 145 -1.76 0.58 13.23
CA ALA A 145 -2.98 -0.20 13.36
C ALA A 145 -2.83 -1.62 12.76
N ILE A 146 -2.14 -1.75 11.64
CA ILE A 146 -1.75 -3.06 11.07
C ILE A 146 -0.86 -3.81 12.07
N GLY A 147 0.12 -3.14 12.67
CA GLY A 147 0.98 -3.74 13.69
C GLY A 147 0.20 -4.32 14.86
N ARG A 148 -0.70 -3.52 15.45
CA ARG A 148 -1.58 -3.99 16.53
C ARG A 148 -2.44 -5.18 16.12
N LEU A 149 -2.92 -5.20 14.88
CA LEU A 149 -3.71 -6.31 14.35
C LEU A 149 -2.85 -7.57 14.21
N LEU A 150 -1.65 -7.44 13.64
CA LEU A 150 -0.73 -8.57 13.46
C LEU A 150 -0.23 -9.13 14.80
N SER A 151 0.12 -8.29 15.78
CA SER A 151 0.58 -8.74 17.10
C SER A 151 -0.43 -9.61 17.85
N GLN A 152 -1.74 -9.48 17.55
CA GLN A 152 -2.78 -10.34 18.14
C GLN A 152 -2.75 -11.78 17.60
N HIS A 153 -2.25 -11.98 16.38
CA HIS A 153 -2.33 -13.26 15.67
C HIS A 153 -0.95 -13.87 15.35
N PHE A 154 0.11 -13.06 15.40
CA PHE A 154 1.47 -13.39 14.98
C PHE A 154 2.48 -12.74 15.94
N PRO A 155 2.66 -13.26 17.17
CA PRO A 155 3.61 -12.68 18.14
C PRO A 155 5.03 -12.63 17.58
N ALA A 156 5.87 -11.75 18.15
CA ALA A 156 7.23 -11.49 17.66
C ALA A 156 8.07 -12.78 17.55
N PRO A 157 8.85 -12.94 16.46
CA PRO A 157 9.68 -14.11 16.24
C PRO A 157 10.88 -14.09 17.21
N GLN A 158 11.31 -15.27 17.67
CA GLN A 158 12.43 -15.37 18.62
C GLN A 158 13.76 -14.92 18.03
N ASP A 159 13.92 -15.01 16.70
CA ASP A 159 15.20 -14.83 16.01
C ASP A 159 15.33 -13.48 15.28
N GLY A 160 14.28 -12.64 15.30
CA GLY A 160 14.36 -11.22 14.90
C GLY A 160 14.87 -10.92 13.49
N VAL A 161 14.90 -11.89 12.57
CA VAL A 161 15.38 -11.70 11.20
C VAL A 161 14.29 -10.98 10.39
N THR A 162 14.63 -9.82 9.83
CA THR A 162 13.78 -9.08 8.90
C THR A 162 13.97 -9.62 7.48
N GLU A 163 12.89 -10.06 6.83
CA GLU A 163 12.91 -10.68 5.50
C GLU A 163 12.66 -9.65 4.38
N LEU A 164 11.85 -8.62 4.64
CA LEU A 164 11.56 -7.56 3.68
C LEU A 164 12.22 -6.23 4.08
N PRO A 165 12.70 -5.41 3.13
CA PRO A 165 13.23 -4.11 3.47
C PRO A 165 12.11 -3.17 3.96
N ALA A 166 12.30 -2.56 5.13
CA ALA A 166 11.38 -1.57 5.70
C ALA A 166 11.25 -0.29 4.85
N ARG A 167 12.15 -0.06 3.88
CA ARG A 167 12.16 1.13 3.04
C ARG A 167 10.96 1.15 2.08
N PRO A 168 10.13 2.21 2.07
CA PRO A 168 9.02 2.32 1.14
C PRO A 168 9.47 2.34 -0.33
N VAL A 169 8.69 1.69 -1.18
CA VAL A 169 8.95 1.57 -2.62
C VAL A 169 8.13 2.63 -3.37
N MET A 170 8.81 3.43 -4.20
CA MET A 170 8.17 4.36 -5.12
C MET A 170 8.06 3.71 -6.50
N LEU A 171 6.84 3.61 -7.01
CA LEU A 171 6.54 3.04 -8.33
C LEU A 171 6.30 4.15 -9.35
N ASP A 172 7.03 4.07 -10.47
CA ASP A 172 6.75 4.87 -11.66
C ASP A 172 5.74 4.09 -12.52
N GLY A 173 4.65 4.76 -12.93
CA GLY A 173 3.46 4.17 -13.57
C GLY A 173 3.69 3.47 -14.92
N GLY A 174 4.50 2.41 -14.94
CA GLY A 174 4.79 1.61 -16.11
C GLY A 174 6.10 0.82 -16.08
N SER A 175 6.99 1.01 -15.10
CA SER A 175 8.15 0.11 -14.93
C SER A 175 8.74 0.28 -13.54
N ALA A 176 8.86 -0.83 -12.81
CA ALA A 176 9.69 -0.88 -11.62
C ALA A 176 11.14 -0.61 -12.05
N ARG A 177 11.62 0.63 -11.89
CA ARG A 177 13.06 0.86 -11.97
C ARG A 177 13.69 0.15 -10.77
N ARG A 178 14.46 -0.88 -11.09
CA ARG A 178 15.38 -1.57 -10.18
C ARG A 178 16.38 -0.59 -9.58
#